data_AF-A0A5J0NV06-F1
#
_entry.id   AF-A0A5J0NV06-F1
#
_cell.length_a   1.000
_cell.length_b   1.000
_cell.length_c   1.000
_cell.angle_alpha   90.00
_cell.angle_beta   90.00
_cell.angle_gamma   90.00
#
_symmetry.space_group_name_H-M   'P 1'
#
loop_
_entity.id
_entity.type
_entity.pdbx_description
1 polymer ?
#
loop_
_entity_poly.entity_id
_entity_poly.type
_entity_poly.pdbx_seq_one_letter_code
_entity_poly.pdbx_strand_id
1 'polypeptide(L)' 'MKEIILSSGIGFGIGAFFTLCRIPIPAPNVLPGVLSIVFMYIGYLVVKSIFY' A
#
# COMPACT_ATOMS: atom_id res chain seq x y z
N MET A 1 -11.77 8.59 -8.79
CA MET A 1 -12.30 7.21 -8.91
C MET A 1 -11.47 6.32 -9.84
N LYS A 2 -11.25 6.70 -11.11
CA LYS A 2 -10.39 5.92 -12.03
C LYS A 2 -9.02 5.58 -11.46
N GLU A 3 -8.35 6.53 -10.83
CA GLU A 3 -7.01 6.32 -10.25
C GLU A 3 -7.00 5.33 -9.10
N ILE A 4 -8.04 5.32 -8.25
CA ILE A 4 -8.17 4.37 -7.12
C ILE A 4 -8.33 2.95 -7.66
N ILE A 5 -9.16 2.76 -8.68
CA ILE A 5 -9.40 1.45 -9.29
C ILE A 5 -8.14 0.95 -10.00
N LEU A 6 -7.47 1.82 -10.77
CA LEU A 6 -6.23 1.49 -11.46
C LEU A 6 -5.09 1.16 -10.48
N SER A 7 -4.87 2.00 -9.48
CA SER A 7 -3.80 1.78 -8.48
C SER A 7 -4.04 0.53 -7.64
N SER A 8 -5.28 0.29 -7.19
CA SER A 8 -5.66 -0.92 -6.46
C SER A 8 -5.49 -2.17 -7.32
N GLY A 9 -5.91 -2.11 -8.59
CA GLY A 9 -5.76 -3.21 -9.54
C GLY A 9 -4.30 -3.55 -9.85
N ILE A 10 -3.46 -2.52 -10.04
CA ILE A 10 -2.02 -2.69 -10.26
C ILE A 10 -1.35 -3.27 -9.00
N GLY A 11 -1.66 -2.74 -7.82
CA GLY A 11 -1.11 -3.23 -6.56
C GLY A 11 -1.44 -4.70 -6.31
N PHE A 12 -2.70 -5.09 -6.53
CA PHE A 12 -3.13 -6.48 -6.46
C PHE A 12 -2.44 -7.35 -7.51
N GLY A 13 -2.41 -6.91 -8.77
CA GLY A 13 -1.82 -7.67 -9.88
C GLY A 13 -0.33 -7.92 -9.69
N ILE A 14 0.43 -6.91 -9.28
CA ILE A 14 1.88 -7.04 -8.98
C ILE A 14 2.08 -7.96 -7.78
N GLY A 15 1.33 -7.77 -6.69
CA GLY A 15 1.42 -8.64 -5.52
C GLY A 15 1.15 -10.10 -5.84
N ALA A 16 0.09 -10.37 -6.60
CA ALA A 16 -0.26 -11.71 -7.06
C ALA A 16 0.80 -12.30 -7.99
N PHE A 17 1.26 -11.54 -8.99
CA PHE A 17 2.25 -12.00 -9.97
C PHE A 17 3.58 -12.37 -9.30
N PHE A 18 4.12 -11.49 -8.46
CA PHE A 18 5.40 -11.75 -7.78
C PHE A 18 5.31 -12.96 -6.83
N THR A 19 4.20 -13.09 -6.12
CA THR A 19 3.96 -14.24 -5.22
C THR A 19 3.82 -15.54 -6.02
N LEU A 20 3.06 -15.54 -7.12
CA LEU A 20 2.85 -16.71 -7.98
C LEU A 20 4.14 -17.16 -8.65
N CYS A 21 4.95 -16.22 -9.13
CA CYS A 21 6.25 -16.49 -9.75
C CYS A 21 7.37 -16.76 -8.72
N ARG A 22 7.08 -16.71 -7.41
CA ARG A 22 8.05 -16.84 -6.30
C ARG A 22 9.21 -15.84 -6.40
N ILE A 23 8.94 -14.67 -6.95
CA ILE A 23 9.89 -13.56 -7.05
C ILE A 23 9.83 -12.78 -5.73
N PRO A 24 10.98 -12.31 -5.19
CA PRO A 24 10.97 -11.43 -4.04
C PRO A 24 10.09 -10.21 -4.29
N ILE A 25 9.11 -10.01 -3.42
CA ILE A 25 8.17 -8.89 -3.52
C ILE A 25 8.92 -7.60 -3.17
N PRO A 26 8.82 -6.52 -3.99
CA PRO A 26 9.51 -5.25 -3.73
C PRO A 26 8.93 -4.46 -2.55
N ALA A 27 7.67 -4.74 -2.18
CA ALA A 27 6.97 -4.11 -1.06
C ALA A 27 7.12 -4.92 0.24
N PRO A 28 6.96 -4.30 1.43
CA PRO A 28 6.96 -5.00 2.70
C PRO A 28 5.89 -6.10 2.72
N ASN A 29 6.33 -7.36 2.81
CA ASN A 29 5.46 -8.54 2.76
C ASN A 29 5.07 -9.06 4.16
N VAL A 30 5.55 -8.40 5.22
CA VAL A 30 5.22 -8.73 6.62
C VAL A 30 4.17 -7.76 7.16
N LEU A 31 3.22 -8.27 7.95
CA LEU A 31 2.14 -7.46 8.54
C LEU A 31 2.63 -6.19 9.25
N PRO A 32 3.71 -6.21 10.05
CA PRO A 32 4.23 -4.99 10.67
C PRO A 32 4.65 -3.91 9.67
N GLY A 33 5.23 -4.31 8.53
CA GLY A 33 5.63 -3.39 7.47
C GLY A 33 4.42 -2.76 6.77
N VAL A 34 3.39 -3.56 6.48
CA VAL A 34 2.13 -3.07 5.89
C VAL A 34 1.44 -2.09 6.84
N LEU A 35 1.32 -2.45 8.12
CA LEU A 35 0.72 -1.59 9.14
C LEU A 35 1.47 -0.27 9.29
N SER A 36 2.81 -0.27 9.18
CA SER A 36 3.61 0.96 9.24
C SER A 36 3.22 1.95 8.13
N ILE A 37 2.98 1.48 6.90
CA ILE A 37 2.54 2.34 5.78
C ILE A 37 1.12 2.88 6.03
N VAL A 38 0.21 2.02 6.52
CA VAL A 38 -1.18 2.42 6.81
C VAL A 38 -1.22 3.50 7.88
N PHE A 39 -0.54 3.29 9.02
CA PHE A 39 -0.50 4.27 10.11
C PHE A 39 0.27 5.54 9.75
N MET A 40 1.28 5.46 8.89
CA MET A 40 1.94 6.65 8.33
C MET A 40 0.96 7.52 7.56
N TYR A 41 0.12 6.92 6.70
CA TYR A 41 -0.90 7.67 5.97
C TYR A 41 -1.99 8.24 6.91
N ILE A 42 -2.42 7.47 7.91
CA ILE A 42 -3.35 7.96 8.94
C ILE A 42 -2.76 9.15 9.68
N GLY A 43 -1.50 9.08 10.12
CA GLY A 43 -0.80 10.18 10.79
C GLY A 43 -0.73 11.43 9.91
N TYR A 44 -0.41 11.28 8.62
CA TYR A 44 -0.48 12.37 7.65
C TYR A 44 -1.87 13.00 7.58
N LEU A 45 -2.93 12.19 7.50
CA LEU A 45 -4.31 12.70 7.45
C LEU A 45 -4.67 13.45 8.73
N VAL A 46 -4.31 12.92 9.90
CA VAL A 46 -4.57 13.58 11.19
C VAL A 46 -3.90 14.94 11.26
N VAL A 47 -2.60 15.01 10.93
CA VAL A 47 -1.86 16.29 10.92
C VAL A 47 -2.46 17.25 9.90
N LYS A 48 -2.77 16.75 8.69
CA LYS A 48 -3.40 17.56 7.65
C LYS A 48 -4.74 18.13 8.12
N SER A 49 -5.58 17.34 8.77
CA SER A 49 -6.90 17.82 9.23
C SER A 49 -6.85 18.78 10.41
N ILE A 50 -5.78 18.74 11.23
CA ILE A 50 -5.65 19.60 12.42
C ILE A 50 -4.94 20.93 12.07
N PHE A 51 -3.92 20.89 11.23
CA PHE A 51 -3.01 22.01 11.02
C PHE A 51 -3.17 22.72 9.65
N TYR A 52 -3.91 22.13 8.72
CA TYR A 52 -4.20 22.70 7.39
C TYR A 52 -5.69 22.73 7.11
#